data_AF-A0A7S2A273-F1
#
_entry.id   AF-A0A7S2A273-F1
#
_cell.length_a   1.000
_cell.length_b   1.000
_cell.length_c   1.000
_cell.angle_alpha   90.00
_cell.angle_beta   90.00
_cell.angle_gamma   90.00
#
_symmetry.space_group_name_H-M   'P 1'
#
loop_
_entity.id
_entity.type
_entity.pdbx_description
1 polymer ?
#
loop_
_entity_poly.entity_id
_entity_poly.type
_entity_poly.pdbx_seq_one_letter_code
_entity_poly.pdbx_strand_id
1 'polypeptide(L)'
;VTYYAGENIKQLFRETGSACICTVPLGVLAGSGHGAGDILFEPELSPKKQIAILNRGIAHQNYVLALFDSPFWRDVDPGMTTWGWVDSRQRCSRKLGEEFAFFSSWIDFSAFVEDKNHHVLQSFYTSDKYYVEKLTDTELKTKFVKSLERYYGIGNVPDPIGFKSSRWTSDPFAQS
;
A
#
# COMPACT_ATOMS: atom_id res chain seq x y z
N VAL A 1 -10.98 23.27 16.75
CA VAL A 1 -10.40 21.91 16.63
C VAL A 1 -9.30 21.77 17.66
N THR A 2 -9.22 20.62 18.31
CA THR A 2 -8.16 20.29 19.26
C THR A 2 -7.40 19.10 18.70
N TYR A 3 -6.06 19.15 18.63
CA TYR A 3 -5.26 18.13 17.97
C TYR A 3 -3.85 18.02 18.56
N TYR A 4 -3.18 16.92 18.26
CA TYR A 4 -1.73 16.75 18.46
C TYR A 4 -1.02 16.94 17.12
N ALA A 5 0.11 17.66 17.11
CA ALA A 5 0.87 17.91 15.89
C ALA A 5 2.04 16.90 15.75
N GLY A 6 2.05 16.15 14.65
CA GLY A 6 3.09 15.14 14.37
C GLY A 6 3.14 14.05 15.44
N GLU A 7 4.35 13.59 15.79
CA GLU A 7 4.57 12.57 16.82
C GLU A 7 4.52 13.14 18.26
N ASN A 8 4.32 14.44 18.43
CA ASN A 8 4.32 15.09 19.74
C ASN A 8 2.97 14.96 20.45
N ILE A 9 2.69 13.78 20.98
CA ILE A 9 1.50 13.48 21.79
C ILE A 9 1.49 14.19 23.17
N LYS A 10 2.55 14.93 23.51
CA LYS A 10 2.66 15.63 24.80
C LYS A 10 2.10 17.05 24.76
N GLN A 11 1.88 17.61 23.58
CA GLN A 11 1.40 18.98 23.41
C GLN A 11 0.08 19.01 22.64
N LEU A 12 -0.94 19.53 23.30
CA LEU A 12 -2.28 19.72 22.74
C LEU A 12 -2.37 21.11 22.10
N PHE A 13 -2.73 21.16 20.82
CA PHE A 13 -2.97 22.39 20.08
C PHE A 13 -4.46 22.68 19.98
N ARG A 14 -4.81 23.97 19.89
CA ARG A 14 -6.19 24.42 19.77
C ARG A 14 -6.30 25.52 18.73
N GLU A 15 -7.20 25.31 17.78
CA GLU A 15 -7.52 26.28 16.71
C GLU A 15 -9.00 26.62 16.75
N THR A 16 -9.33 27.88 16.47
CA THR A 16 -10.70 28.40 16.41
C THR A 16 -10.97 28.98 15.03
N GLY A 17 -12.23 28.95 14.61
CA GLY A 17 -12.66 29.47 13.32
C GLY A 17 -14.16 29.42 13.17
N SER A 18 -14.71 30.17 12.21
CA SER A 18 -16.15 30.21 11.94
C SER A 18 -16.66 28.93 11.25
N ALA A 19 -15.77 28.14 10.65
CA ALA A 19 -16.09 26.88 9.99
C ALA A 19 -14.89 25.91 10.05
N CYS A 20 -15.15 24.62 9.87
CA CYS A 20 -14.16 23.55 9.76
C CYS A 20 -14.47 22.67 8.55
N ILE A 21 -13.47 22.41 7.70
CA ILE A 21 -13.58 21.49 6.57
C ILE A 21 -12.82 20.21 6.95
N CYS A 22 -13.53 19.09 7.06
CA CYS A 22 -12.93 17.80 7.40
C CYS A 22 -12.62 17.01 6.13
N THR A 23 -11.34 16.76 5.87
CA THR A 23 -10.84 16.01 4.70
C THR A 23 -10.07 14.76 5.09
N VAL A 24 -10.30 14.24 6.30
CA VAL A 24 -9.62 13.01 6.73
C VAL A 24 -10.12 11.80 5.92
N PRO A 25 -9.30 10.75 5.76
CA PRO A 25 -9.72 9.56 5.04
C PRO A 25 -10.96 8.88 5.63
N LEU A 26 -11.69 8.16 4.80
CA LEU A 26 -12.87 7.42 5.24
C LEU A 26 -12.53 6.36 6.31
N GLY A 27 -11.37 5.72 6.24
CA GLY A 27 -10.91 4.78 7.26
C GLY A 27 -10.77 5.44 8.64
N VAL A 28 -10.21 6.65 8.68
CA VAL A 28 -10.15 7.47 9.89
C VAL A 28 -11.55 7.87 10.38
N LEU A 29 -12.47 8.24 9.48
CA LEU A 29 -13.86 8.54 9.85
C LEU A 29 -14.63 7.33 10.40
N ALA A 30 -14.26 6.13 9.95
CA ALA A 30 -14.86 4.86 10.39
C ALA A 30 -14.21 4.29 11.67
N GLY A 31 -13.15 4.94 12.18
CA GLY A 31 -12.47 4.58 13.42
C GLY A 31 -13.39 4.69 14.65
N SER A 32 -12.91 4.16 15.78
CA SER A 32 -13.70 4.15 17.03
C SER A 32 -13.64 5.46 17.79
N GLY A 33 -12.83 6.43 17.36
CA GLY A 33 -12.61 7.70 18.05
C GLY A 33 -11.57 7.60 19.17
N HIS A 34 -10.92 6.45 19.33
CA HIS A 34 -10.06 6.12 20.47
C HIS A 34 -8.66 5.63 20.06
N GLY A 35 -8.42 5.44 18.77
CA GLY A 35 -7.11 5.08 18.22
C GLY A 35 -6.23 6.28 17.87
N ALA A 36 -4.94 6.02 17.62
CA ALA A 36 -4.09 6.99 16.96
C ALA A 36 -4.65 7.29 15.56
N GLY A 37 -4.73 8.58 15.22
CA GLY A 37 -5.27 9.03 13.93
C GLY A 37 -6.80 9.18 13.88
N ASP A 38 -7.54 8.62 14.85
CA ASP A 38 -8.99 8.77 14.92
C ASP A 38 -9.42 10.22 15.25
N ILE A 39 -10.66 10.55 14.90
CA ILE A 39 -11.26 11.85 15.21
C ILE A 39 -12.56 11.70 16.00
N LEU A 40 -12.78 12.62 16.96
CA LEU A 40 -14.02 12.74 17.71
C LEU A 40 -14.77 14.00 17.26
N PHE A 41 -16.08 13.88 17.09
CA PHE A 41 -16.96 15.01 16.80
C PHE A 41 -17.77 15.37 18.04
N GLU A 42 -17.77 16.66 18.39
CA GLU A 42 -18.58 17.21 19.47
C GLU A 42 -19.40 18.40 18.94
N PRO A 43 -20.75 18.30 18.88
CA PRO A 43 -21.54 17.10 19.14
C PRO A 43 -21.25 15.99 18.12
N GLU A 44 -21.63 14.75 18.47
CA GLU A 44 -21.48 13.60 17.58
C GLU A 44 -22.14 13.83 16.21
N LEU A 45 -21.62 13.16 15.18
CA LEU A 45 -22.24 13.16 13.87
C LEU A 45 -23.65 12.55 13.94
N SER A 46 -24.57 13.06 13.11
CA SER A 46 -25.93 12.52 13.07
C SER A 46 -25.95 11.04 12.67
N PRO A 47 -26.94 10.25 13.11
CA PRO A 47 -27.03 8.82 12.79
C PRO A 47 -26.95 8.53 11.29
N LYS A 48 -27.56 9.39 10.46
CA LYS A 48 -27.50 9.28 9.00
C LYS A 48 -26.06 9.34 8.46
N LYS A 49 -25.22 10.21 9.02
CA LYS A 49 -23.81 10.33 8.61
C LYS A 49 -23.00 9.11 9.08
N GLN A 50 -23.22 8.66 10.31
CA GLN A 50 -22.56 7.46 10.84
C GLN A 50 -22.87 6.22 10.00
N ILE A 51 -24.16 5.99 9.69
CA ILE A 51 -24.59 4.89 8.82
C ILE A 51 -23.97 4.98 7.43
N ALA A 52 -23.89 6.19 6.86
CA ALA A 52 -23.28 6.39 5.55
C ALA A 52 -21.78 6.07 5.54
N ILE A 53 -21.06 6.40 6.63
CA ILE A 53 -19.65 6.06 6.80
C ILE A 53 -19.47 4.54 6.89
N LEU A 54 -20.23 3.87 7.75
CA LEU A 54 -20.10 2.42 8.00
C LEU A 54 -20.51 1.56 6.79
N ASN A 55 -21.46 2.03 5.98
CA ASN A 55 -21.92 1.30 4.80
C ASN A 55 -21.05 1.53 3.56
N ARG A 56 -20.03 2.39 3.63
CA ARG A 56 -19.07 2.57 2.54
C ARG A 56 -17.93 1.57 2.71
N GLY A 57 -17.74 0.71 1.71
CA GLY A 57 -16.56 -0.15 1.65
C GLY A 57 -15.28 0.67 1.56
N ILE A 58 -14.26 0.25 2.31
CA ILE A 58 -12.92 0.84 2.27
C ILE A 58 -12.04 -0.14 1.49
N ALA A 59 -11.51 0.33 0.36
CA ALA A 59 -10.70 -0.48 -0.52
C ALA A 59 -9.26 -0.56 -0.01
N HIS A 60 -8.65 -1.73 -0.17
CA HIS A 60 -7.28 -2.00 0.19
C HIS A 60 -6.46 -2.38 -1.04
N GLN A 61 -5.36 -1.67 -1.26
CA GLN A 61 -4.36 -2.03 -2.26
C GLN A 61 -3.01 -1.46 -1.84
N ASN A 62 -2.01 -2.32 -1.80
CA ASN A 62 -0.63 -1.90 -1.54
C ASN A 62 0.22 -2.04 -2.80
N TYR A 63 1.41 -1.46 -2.74
CA TYR A 63 2.42 -1.61 -3.77
C TYR A 63 3.81 -1.81 -3.16
N VAL A 64 4.68 -2.46 -3.92
CA VAL A 64 6.11 -2.54 -3.66
C VAL A 64 6.86 -1.69 -4.67
N LEU A 65 7.99 -1.15 -4.25
CA LEU A 65 9.00 -0.52 -5.11
C LEU A 65 10.32 -1.25 -4.87
N ALA A 66 10.91 -1.77 -5.94
CA ALA A 66 12.20 -2.45 -5.93
C ALA A 66 13.16 -1.68 -6.84
N LEU A 67 14.25 -1.18 -6.25
CA LEU A 67 15.33 -0.51 -6.94
C LEU A 67 16.42 -1.52 -7.28
N PHE A 68 16.89 -1.50 -8.53
CA PHE A 68 17.95 -2.35 -9.04
C PHE A 68 19.13 -1.51 -9.52
N ASP A 69 20.31 -2.14 -9.56
CA ASP A 69 21.53 -1.53 -10.08
C ASP A 69 21.50 -1.39 -11.62
N SER A 70 20.77 -2.27 -12.31
CA SER A 70 20.57 -2.22 -13.75
C SER A 70 19.14 -2.66 -14.14
N PRO A 71 18.60 -2.16 -15.26
CA PRO A 71 17.23 -2.45 -15.68
C PRO A 71 17.17 -3.75 -16.50
N PHE A 72 17.57 -4.89 -15.91
CA PHE A 72 17.73 -6.17 -16.60
C PHE A 72 16.49 -6.62 -17.42
N TRP A 73 15.28 -6.19 -17.03
CA TRP A 73 14.05 -6.47 -17.75
C TRP A 73 14.01 -5.84 -19.15
N ARG A 74 14.71 -4.72 -19.38
CA ARG A 74 14.77 -4.04 -20.68
C ARG A 74 15.62 -4.79 -21.70
N ASP A 75 16.58 -5.59 -21.23
CA ASP A 75 17.40 -6.45 -22.09
C ASP A 75 16.58 -7.64 -22.60
N VAL A 76 15.62 -8.11 -21.80
CA VAL A 76 14.73 -9.23 -22.13
C VAL A 76 13.57 -8.77 -23.01
N ASP A 77 12.88 -7.68 -22.62
CA ASP A 77 11.71 -7.15 -23.33
C ASP A 77 11.89 -5.66 -23.69
N PRO A 78 12.65 -5.33 -24.76
CA PRO A 78 12.93 -3.95 -25.13
C PRO A 78 11.65 -3.16 -25.43
N GLY A 79 11.52 -1.98 -24.80
CA GLY A 79 10.39 -1.06 -25.02
C GLY A 79 9.11 -1.40 -24.26
N MET A 80 9.06 -2.52 -23.53
CA MET A 80 7.96 -2.80 -22.61
C MET A 80 8.12 -2.03 -21.30
N THR A 81 7.00 -1.56 -20.75
CA THR A 81 6.94 -0.85 -19.47
C THR A 81 6.00 -1.50 -18.46
N THR A 82 5.24 -2.51 -18.86
CA THR A 82 4.27 -3.20 -18.00
C THR A 82 4.19 -4.68 -18.35
N TRP A 83 4.15 -5.53 -17.33
CA TRP A 83 4.03 -6.97 -17.46
C TRP A 83 2.91 -7.47 -16.56
N GLY A 84 2.19 -8.49 -17.04
CA GLY A 84 1.14 -9.17 -16.30
C GLY A 84 1.25 -10.66 -16.51
N TRP A 85 1.37 -11.40 -15.40
CA TRP A 85 1.33 -12.85 -15.40
C TRP A 85 -0.06 -13.33 -15.03
N VAL A 86 -0.75 -13.93 -16.00
CA VAL A 86 -2.05 -14.57 -15.78
C VAL A 86 -1.81 -16.04 -15.47
N ASP A 87 -2.01 -16.40 -14.20
CA ASP A 87 -2.08 -17.81 -13.80
C ASP A 87 -3.54 -18.27 -13.85
N SER A 88 -3.80 -19.43 -14.45
CA SER A 88 -5.12 -20.06 -14.57
C SER A 88 -5.67 -20.60 -13.23
N ARG A 89 -4.90 -20.50 -12.13
CA ARG A 89 -5.35 -20.93 -10.80
C ARG A 89 -6.56 -20.17 -10.30
N GLN A 90 -7.56 -20.94 -9.87
CA GLN A 90 -8.77 -20.53 -9.15
C GLN A 90 -8.41 -19.68 -7.92
N ARG A 91 -8.37 -18.35 -8.09
CA ARG A 91 -8.24 -17.39 -6.97
C ARG A 91 -9.42 -17.46 -5.99
N CYS A 92 -10.50 -18.15 -6.35
CA CYS A 92 -11.78 -18.18 -5.64
C CYS A 92 -11.83 -19.09 -4.40
N SER A 93 -10.83 -19.95 -4.14
CA SER A 93 -10.85 -20.91 -3.02
C SER A 93 -9.95 -20.52 -1.83
N ARG A 94 -9.36 -19.33 -1.83
CA ARG A 94 -8.43 -18.90 -0.76
C ARG A 94 -9.16 -18.51 0.51
N LYS A 95 -8.66 -18.93 1.67
CA LYS A 95 -9.13 -18.43 2.97
C LYS A 95 -8.44 -17.11 3.30
N LEU A 96 -9.17 -16.26 4.03
CA LEU A 96 -8.58 -15.07 4.66
C LEU A 96 -7.47 -15.53 5.63
N GLY A 97 -6.32 -14.87 5.59
CA GLY A 97 -5.14 -15.14 6.38
C GLY A 97 -4.09 -16.02 5.69
N GLU A 98 -4.40 -16.60 4.53
CA GLU A 98 -3.50 -17.54 3.85
C GLU A 98 -2.45 -16.87 2.97
N GLU A 99 -1.27 -17.50 2.93
CA GLU A 99 -0.08 -17.00 2.27
C GLU A 99 -0.29 -16.57 0.82
N PHE A 100 0.08 -15.33 0.52
CA PHE A 100 0.22 -14.85 -0.84
C PHE A 100 1.50 -15.37 -1.46
N ALA A 101 1.32 -16.11 -2.56
CA ALA A 101 2.41 -16.85 -3.14
C ALA A 101 3.26 -15.97 -4.07
N PHE A 102 2.67 -15.14 -4.95
CA PHE A 102 3.42 -14.43 -6.00
C PHE A 102 2.76 -13.14 -6.48
N PHE A 103 3.59 -12.12 -6.74
CA PHE A 103 3.19 -10.93 -7.49
C PHE A 103 2.88 -11.30 -8.94
N SER A 104 1.80 -10.75 -9.49
CA SER A 104 1.29 -11.13 -10.81
C SER A 104 1.41 -10.03 -11.86
N SER A 105 2.01 -8.89 -11.52
CA SER A 105 2.30 -7.83 -12.48
C SER A 105 3.46 -6.99 -11.99
N TRP A 106 4.12 -6.30 -12.90
CA TRP A 106 5.08 -5.25 -12.54
C TRP A 106 5.12 -4.19 -13.62
N ILE A 107 5.56 -3.00 -13.23
CA ILE A 107 5.64 -1.80 -14.05
C ILE A 107 7.06 -1.27 -13.93
N ASP A 108 7.69 -0.96 -15.06
CA ASP A 108 8.92 -0.18 -15.10
C ASP A 108 8.57 1.27 -14.71
N PHE A 109 8.65 1.54 -13.41
CA PHE A 109 8.32 2.85 -12.86
C PHE A 109 9.34 3.90 -13.30
N SER A 110 10.57 3.47 -13.59
CA SER A 110 11.61 4.35 -14.10
C SER A 110 11.42 4.81 -15.55
N ALA A 111 10.51 4.19 -16.30
CA ALA A 111 10.15 4.66 -17.64
C ALA A 111 9.38 6.00 -17.63
N PHE A 112 8.86 6.42 -16.47
CA PHE A 112 8.01 7.61 -16.31
C PHE A 112 8.71 8.79 -15.63
N VAL A 113 10.01 8.68 -15.34
CA VAL A 113 10.81 9.74 -14.70
C VAL A 113 11.96 10.13 -15.62
N GLU A 114 12.39 11.40 -15.56
CA GLU A 114 13.51 11.89 -16.37
C GLU A 114 14.86 11.29 -15.93
N ASP A 115 14.96 10.85 -14.67
CA ASP A 115 16.18 10.28 -14.11
C ASP A 115 16.40 8.85 -14.60
N LYS A 116 17.41 8.69 -15.46
CA LYS A 116 17.78 7.39 -16.05
C LYS A 116 18.63 6.51 -15.13
N ASN A 117 19.07 7.01 -13.99
CA ASN A 117 19.95 6.28 -13.06
C ASN A 117 19.18 5.49 -11.99
N HIS A 118 17.87 5.67 -11.89
CA HIS A 118 17.04 4.87 -11.00
C HIS A 118 16.34 3.78 -11.81
N HIS A 119 16.57 2.51 -11.50
CA HIS A 119 15.93 1.38 -12.17
C HIS A 119 14.92 0.75 -11.23
N VAL A 120 13.65 1.15 -11.35
CA VAL A 120 12.62 0.80 -10.37
C VAL A 120 11.53 -0.04 -11.01
N LEU A 121 11.31 -1.24 -10.48
CA LEU A 121 10.08 -2.00 -10.71
C LEU A 121 9.09 -1.74 -9.59
N GLN A 122 7.85 -1.50 -9.98
CA GLN A 122 6.72 -1.39 -9.08
C GLN A 122 5.77 -2.57 -9.31
N SER A 123 5.16 -3.09 -8.24
CA SER A 123 4.04 -4.03 -8.37
C SER A 123 2.96 -3.68 -7.39
N PHE A 124 1.72 -3.75 -7.84
CA PHE A 124 0.57 -3.77 -6.95
C PHE A 124 0.38 -5.16 -6.36
N TYR A 125 -0.16 -5.20 -5.15
CA TYR A 125 -0.67 -6.43 -4.58
C TYR A 125 -1.97 -6.12 -3.83
N THR A 126 -2.99 -6.89 -4.20
CA THR A 126 -4.32 -6.87 -3.62
C THR A 126 -4.54 -8.24 -3.01
N SER A 127 -4.30 -8.38 -1.73
CA SER A 127 -4.52 -9.64 -1.01
C SER A 127 -5.22 -9.36 0.30
N ASP A 128 -5.36 -10.40 1.12
CA ASP A 128 -5.75 -10.22 2.50
C ASP A 128 -4.75 -9.30 3.24
N LYS A 129 -5.21 -8.09 3.56
CA LYS A 129 -4.47 -7.07 4.31
C LYS A 129 -3.92 -7.61 5.63
N TYR A 130 -4.61 -8.56 6.26
CA TYR A 130 -4.18 -9.16 7.54
C TYR A 130 -2.97 -10.07 7.41
N TYR A 131 -2.66 -10.59 6.22
CA TYR A 131 -1.48 -11.39 5.99
C TYR A 131 -0.30 -10.53 5.53
N VAL A 132 -0.48 -9.76 4.45
CA VAL A 132 0.65 -9.12 3.76
C VAL A 132 1.27 -7.96 4.52
N GLU A 133 0.49 -7.17 5.26
CA GLU A 133 1.08 -6.05 6.01
C GLU A 133 1.86 -6.51 7.25
N LYS A 134 1.68 -7.78 7.69
CA LYS A 134 2.49 -8.39 8.74
C LYS A 134 3.88 -8.78 8.27
N LEU A 135 4.08 -8.91 6.96
CA LEU A 135 5.38 -9.29 6.40
C LEU A 135 6.34 -8.10 6.46
N THR A 136 7.59 -8.41 6.78
CA THR A 136 8.71 -7.47 6.68
C THR A 136 9.03 -7.16 5.22
N ASP A 137 9.69 -6.03 4.98
CA ASP A 137 10.17 -5.67 3.64
C ASP A 137 11.11 -6.76 3.07
N THR A 138 11.90 -7.44 3.90
CA THR A 138 12.79 -8.55 3.49
C THR A 138 12.02 -9.79 3.00
N GLU A 139 10.95 -10.16 3.69
CA GLU A 139 10.10 -11.29 3.29
C GLU A 139 9.35 -10.98 1.99
N LEU A 140 8.83 -9.75 1.86
CA LEU A 140 8.18 -9.27 0.64
C LEU A 140 9.17 -9.20 -0.53
N LYS A 141 10.40 -8.70 -0.30
CA LYS A 141 11.48 -8.71 -1.30
C LYS A 141 11.74 -10.12 -1.82
N THR A 142 11.88 -11.08 -0.92
CA THR A 142 12.11 -12.49 -1.27
C THR A 142 10.97 -13.04 -2.15
N LYS A 143 9.72 -12.71 -1.82
CA LYS A 143 8.55 -13.10 -2.62
C LYS A 143 8.51 -12.39 -3.98
N PHE A 144 8.89 -11.12 -4.02
CA PHE A 144 8.93 -10.31 -5.24
C PHE A 144 9.97 -10.85 -6.22
N VAL A 145 11.20 -11.07 -5.77
CA VAL A 145 12.28 -11.66 -6.58
C VAL A 145 11.88 -13.04 -7.11
N LYS A 146 11.34 -13.92 -6.26
CA LYS A 146 10.83 -15.24 -6.70
C LYS A 146 9.71 -15.14 -7.74
N SER A 147 8.93 -14.06 -7.73
CA SER A 147 7.88 -13.84 -8.72
C SER A 147 8.49 -13.41 -10.06
N LEU A 148 9.50 -12.53 -10.04
CA LEU A 148 10.27 -12.14 -11.22
C LEU A 148 11.05 -13.32 -11.82
N GLU A 149 11.67 -14.16 -11.00
CA GLU A 149 12.44 -15.33 -11.46
C GLU A 149 11.59 -16.35 -12.22
N ARG A 150 10.28 -16.42 -11.92
CA ARG A 150 9.36 -17.25 -12.70
C ARG A 150 9.18 -16.78 -14.13
N TYR A 151 9.38 -15.49 -14.37
CA TYR A 151 9.25 -14.88 -15.68
C TYR A 151 10.59 -14.76 -16.40
N TYR A 152 11.60 -14.23 -15.72
CA TYR A 152 12.93 -13.96 -16.30
C TYR A 152 13.92 -15.15 -16.17
N GLY A 153 13.56 -16.19 -15.42
CA GLY A 153 14.40 -17.36 -15.15
C GLY A 153 15.09 -17.30 -13.78
N ILE A 154 15.24 -18.46 -13.14
CA ILE A 154 15.90 -18.59 -11.83
C ILE A 154 17.36 -18.16 -11.96
N GLY A 155 17.82 -17.27 -11.06
CA GLY A 155 19.18 -16.73 -11.07
C GLY A 155 19.43 -15.61 -12.08
N ASN A 156 18.46 -15.27 -12.94
CA ASN A 156 18.57 -14.15 -13.89
C ASN A 156 18.05 -12.82 -13.31
N VAL A 157 17.50 -12.84 -12.10
CA VAL A 157 17.01 -11.64 -11.42
C VAL A 157 18.03 -11.22 -10.37
N PRO A 158 18.71 -10.07 -10.53
CA PRO A 158 19.62 -9.55 -9.52
C PRO A 158 18.87 -9.21 -8.22
N ASP A 159 19.58 -9.19 -7.08
CA ASP A 159 18.97 -8.73 -5.82
C ASP A 159 18.71 -7.22 -5.90
N PRO A 160 17.52 -6.73 -5.50
CA PRO A 160 17.25 -5.31 -5.41
C PRO A 160 18.18 -4.62 -4.40
N ILE A 161 18.80 -3.51 -4.80
CA ILE A 161 19.62 -2.65 -3.94
C ILE A 161 18.78 -1.77 -3.01
N GLY A 162 17.47 -1.67 -3.28
CA GLY A 162 16.49 -1.04 -2.39
C GLY A 162 15.12 -1.69 -2.54
N PHE A 163 14.37 -1.79 -1.43
CA PHE A 163 13.02 -2.36 -1.44
C PHE A 163 12.14 -1.67 -0.40
N LYS A 164 10.95 -1.25 -0.82
CA LYS A 164 9.92 -0.70 0.07
C LYS A 164 8.54 -1.19 -0.30
N SER A 165 7.69 -1.29 0.71
CA SER A 165 6.29 -1.66 0.56
C SER A 165 5.39 -0.68 1.31
N SER A 166 4.27 -0.31 0.69
CA SER A 166 3.23 0.44 1.38
C SER A 166 2.49 -0.44 2.39
N ARG A 167 1.93 0.19 3.44
CA ARG A 167 1.09 -0.45 4.47
C ARG A 167 -0.06 0.48 4.85
N TRP A 168 -0.98 0.68 3.91
CA TRP A 168 -2.06 1.67 4.05
C TRP A 168 -3.12 1.28 5.08
N THR A 169 -3.30 -0.01 5.38
CA THR A 169 -4.25 -0.44 6.43
C THR A 169 -3.70 -0.16 7.81
N SER A 170 -2.41 -0.41 8.01
CA SER A 170 -1.73 -0.22 9.30
C SER A 170 -1.36 1.24 9.56
N ASP A 171 -1.44 2.11 8.54
CA ASP A 171 -1.25 3.55 8.72
C ASP A 171 -2.43 4.14 9.52
N PRO A 172 -2.21 4.63 10.75
CA PRO A 172 -3.26 5.17 11.60
C PRO A 172 -3.98 6.38 11.00
N PHE A 173 -3.35 7.09 10.05
CA PHE A 173 -3.89 8.29 9.42
C PHE A 173 -4.56 8.01 8.07
N ALA A 174 -4.56 6.75 7.60
CA ALA A 174 -5.25 6.31 6.38
C ALA A 174 -6.31 5.24 6.65
N GLN A 175 -5.91 4.14 7.30
CA GLN A 175 -6.75 3.00 7.67
C GLN A 175 -7.57 2.41 6.49
N SER A 176 -6.93 2.22 5.33
CA SER A 176 -7.58 1.66 4.13
C SER A 176 -7.85 0.15 4.23
#